data_AF-A0A967W4T3-F1
#
_entry.id   AF-A0A967W4T3-F1
#
_cell.length_a   1.000
_cell.length_b   1.000
_cell.length_c   1.000
_cell.angle_alpha   90.00
_cell.angle_beta   90.00
_cell.angle_gamma   90.00
#
_symmetry.space_group_name_H-M   'P 1'
#
loop_
_entity.id
_entity.type
_entity.pdbx_description
1 polymer ?
#
loop_
_entity_poly.entity_id
_entity_poly.type
_entity_poly.pdbx_seq_one_letter_code
_entity_poly.pdbx_strand_id
1 'polypeptide(L)' 'MHSGHLIGFVDWSPDGNKLVFYSWHDGDADIYVYDFVTNQINRLTENNTTDWAPVWSPTGDWIA' A
#
# COMPACT_ATOMS: atom_id res chain seq x y z
N MET A 1 16.40 -13.93 -0.08
CA MET A 1 16.76 -12.79 -0.95
C MET A 1 15.50 -12.40 -1.70
N HIS A 2 14.78 -11.38 -1.28
CA HIS A 2 13.68 -10.82 -2.07
C HIS A 2 14.14 -9.42 -2.47
N SER A 3 14.75 -9.34 -3.65
CA SER A 3 15.08 -8.08 -4.31
C SER A 3 14.38 -8.10 -5.65
N GLY A 4 13.58 -7.06 -5.88
CA GLY A 4 12.74 -6.89 -7.05
C GLY A 4 11.86 -5.68 -6.83
N HIS A 5 12.47 -4.50 -6.83
CA HIS A 5 11.74 -3.23 -6.87
C HIS A 5 11.17 -3.10 -8.29
N LEU A 6 10.04 -3.77 -8.50
CA LEU A 6 9.24 -3.61 -9.70
C LEU A 6 8.50 -2.29 -9.54
N ILE A 7 8.77 -1.37 -10.46
CA ILE A 7 8.09 -0.09 -10.62
C ILE A 7 6.60 -0.35 -10.91
N GLY A 8 5.85 -0.44 -9.82
CA GLY A 8 4.41 -0.33 -9.67
C GLY A 8 4.24 -0.20 -8.17
N PHE A 9 4.01 1.02 -7.65
CA PHE A 9 4.22 1.35 -6.24
C PHE A 9 3.38 0.46 -5.31
N VAL A 10 4.03 -0.58 -4.82
CA VAL A 10 3.52 -1.60 -3.92
C VAL A 10 4.64 -1.91 -2.93
N ASP A 11 4.30 -2.08 -1.67
CA ASP A 11 5.27 -2.45 -0.63
C ASP A 11 4.68 -3.46 0.34
N TRP A 12 5.54 -4.32 0.89
CA TRP A 12 5.15 -5.35 1.84
C TRP A 12 5.31 -4.84 3.26
N SER A 13 4.37 -5.18 4.14
CA SER A 13 4.60 -4.99 5.57
C SER A 13 5.81 -5.84 6.02
N PRO A 14 6.57 -5.42 7.04
CA PRO A 14 7.74 -6.16 7.50
C PRO A 14 7.46 -7.60 7.95
N ASP A 15 6.24 -7.88 8.41
CA ASP A 15 5.79 -9.21 8.80
C ASP A 15 5.31 -10.08 7.62
N GLY A 16 5.24 -9.52 6.40
CA GLY A 16 4.80 -10.20 5.18
C GLY A 16 3.31 -10.47 5.08
N ASN A 17 2.49 -9.97 6.02
CA ASN A 17 1.05 -10.26 6.07
C ASN A 17 0.20 -9.24 5.30
N LYS A 18 0.78 -8.13 4.86
CA LYS A 18 0.06 -7.04 4.21
C LYS A 18 0.83 -6.51 3.01
N LEU A 19 0.08 -6.02 2.03
CA LEU A 19 0.56 -5.23 0.91
C LEU A 19 -0.07 -3.86 0.98
N VAL A 20 0.74 -2.80 0.87
CA VAL A 20 0.25 -1.44 0.59
C VAL A 20 0.46 -1.13 -0.88
N PHE A 21 -0.52 -0.52 -1.52
CA PHE A 21 -0.50 -0.15 -2.93
C PHE A 21 -1.40 1.06 -3.17
N TYR A 22 -1.29 1.70 -4.33
CA TYR A 22 -2.27 2.70 -4.76
C TYR A 22 -3.19 2.15 -5.85
N SER A 23 -4.41 2.67 -5.93
CA SER A 23 -5.35 2.38 -7.01
C SER A 23 -6.03 3.66 -7.47
N TRP A 24 -6.26 3.77 -8.78
CA TRP A 24 -6.94 4.92 -9.38
C TRP A 24 -8.46 4.73 -9.32
N HIS A 25 -9.15 5.71 -8.75
CA HIS A 25 -10.61 5.77 -8.71
C HIS A 25 -11.05 7.21 -9.03
N ASP A 26 -12.03 7.35 -9.94
CA ASP A 26 -12.73 8.61 -10.22
C ASP A 26 -11.88 9.87 -10.50
N GLY A 27 -10.62 9.70 -10.95
CA GLY A 27 -9.75 10.78 -11.41
C GLY A 27 -8.59 11.11 -10.47
N ASP A 28 -8.53 10.48 -9.30
CA ASP A 28 -7.42 10.51 -8.36
C ASP A 28 -7.00 9.09 -7.95
N ALA A 29 -5.95 8.99 -7.14
CA ALA A 29 -5.47 7.71 -6.65
C ALA A 29 -5.39 7.74 -5.13
N ASP A 30 -5.79 6.63 -4.54
CA ASP A 30 -5.74 6.45 -3.10
C ASP A 30 -4.86 5.27 -2.73
N ILE A 31 -4.42 5.27 -1.47
CA ILE A 31 -3.67 4.19 -0.88
C ILE A 31 -4.62 3.14 -0.30
N TYR A 32 -4.30 1.89 -0.57
CA TYR A 32 -5.01 0.71 -0.09
C TYR A 32 -4.05 -0.24 0.60
N VAL A 33 -4.57 -1.02 1.53
CA VAL A 33 -3.89 -2.16 2.14
C VAL A 33 -4.69 -3.43 1.91
N TYR A 34 -4.04 -4.43 1.34
CA TYR A 34 -4.55 -5.79 1.33
C TYR A 34 -3.94 -6.57 2.50
N ASP A 35 -4.81 -7.12 3.34
CA ASP A 35 -4.45 -7.99 4.47
C ASP A 35 -4.70 -9.45 4.07
N PHE A 36 -3.62 -10.23 4.02
CA PHE A 36 -3.67 -11.65 3.63
C PHE A 36 -4.23 -12.55 4.72
N VAL A 37 -4.17 -12.12 5.99
CA VAL A 37 -4.68 -12.89 7.13
C VAL A 37 -6.20 -12.83 7.16
N THR A 38 -6.78 -11.65 6.90
CA THR A 38 -8.23 -11.47 6.88
C THR A 38 -8.84 -11.61 5.48
N ASN A 39 -8.00 -11.62 4.43
CA ASN A 39 -8.41 -11.58 3.03
C ASN A 39 -9.28 -10.35 2.70
N GLN A 40 -8.88 -9.18 3.20
CA GLN A 40 -9.61 -7.92 3.05
C GLN A 40 -8.75 -6.82 2.44
N ILE A 41 -9.38 -5.96 1.64
CA ILE A 41 -8.79 -4.71 1.15
C ILE A 41 -9.42 -3.55 1.92
N ASN A 42 -8.58 -2.67 2.47
CA ASN A 42 -8.99 -1.45 3.14
C ASN A 42 -8.42 -0.23 2.42
N ARG A 43 -9.24 0.79 2.19
CA ARG A 43 -8.81 2.10 1.70
C ARG A 43 -8.27 2.92 2.87
N LEU A 44 -7.09 3.51 2.72
CA LEU A 44 -6.41 4.30 3.76
C LEU A 44 -6.54 5.80 3.55
N THR A 45 -6.56 6.24 2.29
CA THR A 45 -6.77 7.65 1.94
C THR A 45 -8.05 7.78 1.13
N GLU A 46 -8.75 8.90 1.33
CA GLU A 46 -9.93 9.27 0.56
C GLU A 46 -10.00 10.79 0.52
N ASN A 47 -9.44 11.36 -0.53
CA ASN A 47 -9.38 12.81 -0.70
C ASN A 47 -9.29 13.18 -2.19
N ASN A 48 -9.41 14.47 -2.51
CA ASN A 48 -9.42 14.93 -3.91
C ASN A 48 -8.00 15.14 -4.49
N THR A 49 -6.99 14.46 -3.95
CA THR A 49 -5.59 14.56 -4.38
C THR A 49 -5.01 13.16 -4.60
N THR A 50 -4.07 13.04 -5.51
CA THR A 50 -3.42 11.75 -5.80
C THR A 50 -2.40 11.42 -4.72
N ASP A 51 -2.67 10.35 -3.97
CA ASP A 51 -1.70 9.68 -3.13
C ASP A 51 -1.06 8.52 -3.89
N TRP A 52 0.26 8.54 -4.02
CA TRP A 52 1.02 7.55 -4.78
C TRP A 52 2.36 7.28 -4.10
N ALA A 53 2.96 6.13 -4.39
CA ALA A 53 4.23 5.70 -3.78
C ALA A 53 4.20 5.36 -2.27
N PRO A 54 3.21 4.58 -1.78
CA PRO A 54 3.18 4.21 -0.37
C PRO A 54 4.37 3.30 -0.01
N VAL A 55 4.96 3.52 1.16
CA VAL A 55 6.02 2.65 1.71
C VAL A 55 5.75 2.31 3.16
N TRP A 56 5.94 1.06 3.54
CA TRP A 56 5.88 0.66 4.94
C TRP A 56 7.13 1.15 5.68
N SER A 57 6.92 1.63 6.89
CA SER A 57 8.00 1.78 7.85
C SER A 57 8.67 0.43 8.15
N PRO A 58 9.99 0.41 8.46
CA PRO A 58 10.68 -0.84 8.79
C PRO A 58 10.10 -1.60 9.99
N THR A 59 9.36 -0.92 10.86
CA THR A 59 8.66 -1.53 12.01
C THR A 59 7.22 -1.92 11.69
N GLY A 60 6.63 -1.42 10.59
CA GLY A 60 5.26 -1.72 10.18
C GLY A 60 4.20 -0.88 10.92
N ASP A 61 4.61 0.15 11.67
CA ASP A 61 3.70 0.95 12.49
C ASP A 61 3.04 2.10 11.70
N TRP A 62 3.66 2.53 10.59
CA TRP A 62 3.15 3.57 9.71
C TRP A 62 3.52 3.34 8.24
N ILE A 63 2.81 4.08 7.37
CA ILE A 63 3.01 4.16 5.92
C ILE A 63 3.30 5.63 5.57
N ALA A 64 4.33 5.91 4.76
CA ALA A 64 4.59 7.24 4.18
C ALA A 64 4.12 7.33 2.74
#